data_AF-A0A9E1JFJ1-F1
#
_entry.id   AF-A0A9E1JFJ1-F1
#
_cell.length_a   1.000
_cell.length_b   1.000
_cell.length_c   1.000
_cell.angle_alpha   90.00
_cell.angle_beta   90.00
_cell.angle_gamma   90.00
#
_symmetry.space_group_name_H-M   'P 1'
#
loop_
_entity.id
_entity.type
_entity.pdbx_description
1 polymer ?
#
loop_
_entity_poly.entity_id
_entity_poly.type
_entity_poly.pdbx_seq_one_letter_code
_entity_poly.pdbx_strand_id
1 'polypeptide(L)'
;MENILKKIIMFSLGGLLFYMSIVFVINKKEARELQNNDIVNAAINNKVYKDETKIVKLIQSIDSSHTSTNSIKLLYANNLFEEGKHDESLLVLNSIEEMESTVSTELLYSLKARTLASRGLCNESRKYFNNISKHNSIKQISSAEIIGCVNQEGGLK
;
A
#
# COMPACT_ATOMS: atom_id res chain seq x y z
N MET A 1 18.19 52.71 -21.43
CA MET A 1 16.85 52.05 -21.38
C MET A 1 16.85 50.68 -22.05
N GLU A 2 17.42 50.54 -23.26
CA GLU A 2 17.39 49.28 -24.04
C GLU A 2 17.94 48.04 -23.30
N ASN A 3 19.00 48.22 -22.49
CA ASN A 3 19.65 47.13 -21.77
C ASN A 3 18.85 46.61 -20.56
N ILE A 4 18.00 47.45 -19.96
CA ILE A 4 17.12 47.06 -18.86
C ILE A 4 15.89 46.32 -19.42
N LEU A 5 15.33 46.80 -20.54
CA LEU A 5 14.22 46.15 -21.22
C LEU A 5 14.59 44.73 -21.70
N LYS A 6 15.77 44.55 -22.32
CA LYS A 6 16.29 43.22 -22.72
C LYS A 6 16.45 42.26 -21.54
N LYS A 7 16.91 42.77 -20.38
CA LYS A 7 17.01 41.96 -19.15
C LYS A 7 15.64 41.54 -18.62
N ILE A 8 14.66 42.44 -18.58
CA ILE A 8 13.29 42.13 -18.16
C ILE A 8 12.66 41.05 -19.06
N ILE A 9 12.83 41.17 -20.39
CA ILE A 9 12.36 40.17 -21.35
C ILE A 9 13.04 38.81 -21.14
N MET A 10 14.35 38.78 -20.90
CA MET A 10 15.04 37.51 -20.62
C MET A 10 14.57 36.86 -19.30
N PHE A 11 14.35 37.65 -18.24
CA PHE A 11 13.83 37.12 -16.98
C PHE A 11 12.40 36.60 -17.11
N SER A 12 11.53 37.30 -17.85
CA SER A 12 10.16 36.83 -18.08
C SER A 12 10.10 35.57 -18.93
N LEU A 13 10.94 35.47 -19.97
CA LEU A 13 11.05 34.27 -20.80
C LEU A 13 11.59 33.07 -20.00
N GLY A 14 12.59 33.29 -19.15
CA GLY A 14 13.13 32.27 -18.24
C GLY A 14 12.08 31.78 -17.25
N GLY A 15 11.30 32.68 -16.66
CA GLY A 15 10.19 32.34 -15.76
C GLY A 15 9.10 31.52 -16.46
N LEU A 16 8.73 31.88 -17.69
CA LEU A 16 7.75 31.14 -18.49
C LEU A 16 8.22 29.71 -18.80
N LEU A 17 9.48 29.55 -19.24
CA LEU A 17 10.05 28.24 -19.54
C LEU A 17 10.13 27.35 -18.29
N PHE A 18 10.51 27.93 -17.15
CA PHE A 18 10.54 27.22 -15.88
C PHE A 18 9.14 26.76 -15.46
N TYR A 19 8.13 27.63 -15.56
CA TYR A 19 6.74 27.27 -15.28
C TYR A 19 6.23 26.14 -16.19
N MET A 20 6.45 26.24 -17.50
CA MET A 20 6.07 25.21 -18.47
C MET A 20 6.74 23.86 -18.17
N SER A 21 8.00 23.88 -17.73
CA SER A 21 8.73 22.67 -17.33
C SER A 21 8.11 21.99 -16.10
N ILE A 22 7.73 22.79 -15.09
CA ILE A 22 7.04 22.27 -13.90
C ILE A 22 5.70 21.65 -14.27
N VAL A 23 4.87 22.36 -15.05
CA VAL A 23 3.56 21.87 -15.49
C VAL A 23 3.69 20.57 -16.29
N PHE A 24 4.67 20.48 -17.19
CA PHE A 24 4.94 19.27 -17.95
C PHE A 24 5.28 18.07 -17.04
N VAL A 25 6.12 18.29 -16.03
CA VAL A 25 6.49 17.24 -15.06
C VAL A 25 5.28 16.78 -14.25
N ILE A 26 4.45 17.70 -13.77
CA ILE A 26 3.23 17.39 -13.01
C ILE A 26 2.26 16.58 -13.87
N ASN A 27 1.93 17.06 -15.08
CA ASN A 27 1.02 16.36 -15.99
C ASN A 27 1.51 14.95 -16.32
N LYS A 28 2.82 14.77 -16.51
CA LYS A 28 3.41 13.46 -16.76
C LYS A 28 3.30 12.52 -15.55
N LYS A 29 3.42 13.06 -14.33
CA LYS A 29 3.24 12.27 -13.10
C LYS A 29 1.78 11.82 -12.96
N GLU A 30 0.83 12.73 -13.13
CA GLU A 30 -0.60 12.42 -13.08
C GLU A 30 -1.02 11.38 -14.11
N ALA A 31 -0.53 11.50 -15.35
CA ALA A 31 -0.82 10.51 -16.41
C ALA A 31 -0.31 9.10 -16.06
N ARG A 32 0.87 9.00 -15.43
CA ARG A 32 1.43 7.71 -14.98
C ARG A 32 0.64 7.11 -13.83
N GLU A 33 0.21 7.95 -12.89
CA GLU A 33 -0.60 7.51 -11.76
C GLU A 33 -1.96 6.97 -12.22
N LEU A 34 -2.63 7.68 -13.14
CA LEU A 34 -3.85 7.21 -13.78
C LEU A 34 -3.65 5.86 -14.49
N GLN A 35 -2.58 5.73 -15.28
CA GLN A 35 -2.26 4.47 -15.95
C GLN A 35 -2.03 3.32 -14.96
N ASN A 36 -1.31 3.58 -13.86
CA ASN A 36 -1.07 2.57 -12.82
C ASN A 36 -2.39 2.15 -12.15
N ASN A 37 -3.24 3.12 -11.82
CA ASN A 37 -4.55 2.89 -11.23
C ASN A 37 -5.44 2.05 -12.15
N ASP A 38 -5.47 2.33 -13.45
CA ASP A 38 -6.25 1.56 -14.44
C ASP A 38 -5.78 0.11 -14.53
N ILE A 39 -4.47 -0.12 -14.58
CA ILE A 39 -3.88 -1.46 -14.61
C ILE A 39 -4.24 -2.23 -13.33
N VAL A 40 -4.07 -1.60 -12.17
CA VAL A 40 -4.40 -2.21 -10.87
C VAL A 40 -5.89 -2.53 -10.77
N ASN A 41 -6.77 -1.59 -11.13
CA ASN A 41 -8.22 -1.78 -11.09
C ASN A 41 -8.66 -2.93 -12.00
N ALA A 42 -8.13 -3.00 -13.23
CA ALA A 42 -8.39 -4.10 -14.14
C ALA A 42 -7.93 -5.44 -13.55
N ALA A 43 -6.76 -5.48 -12.92
CA ALA A 43 -6.24 -6.68 -12.28
C ALA A 43 -7.09 -7.13 -11.07
N ILE A 44 -7.58 -6.19 -10.26
CA ILE A 44 -8.49 -6.47 -9.14
C ILE A 44 -9.81 -7.05 -9.64
N ASN A 45 -10.42 -6.42 -10.65
CA ASN A 45 -11.67 -6.88 -11.26
C ASN A 45 -11.55 -8.29 -11.84
N ASN A 46 -10.40 -8.61 -12.44
CA ASN A 46 -10.09 -9.93 -12.96
C ASN A 46 -9.57 -10.91 -11.90
N LYS A 47 -9.55 -10.53 -10.62
CA LYS A 47 -9.09 -11.34 -9.48
C LYS A 47 -7.67 -11.89 -9.68
N VAL A 48 -6.79 -11.13 -10.32
CA VAL A 48 -5.40 -11.52 -10.59
C VAL A 48 -4.65 -11.89 -9.31
N TYR A 49 -5.00 -11.28 -8.18
CA TYR A 49 -4.44 -11.58 -6.86
C TYR A 49 -4.66 -13.03 -6.35
N LYS A 50 -5.48 -13.84 -7.03
CA LYS A 50 -5.66 -15.27 -6.75
C LYS A 50 -4.74 -16.18 -7.59
N ASP A 51 -4.10 -15.65 -8.61
CA ASP A 51 -3.18 -16.39 -9.48
C ASP A 51 -1.76 -15.94 -9.17
N GLU A 52 -1.04 -16.75 -8.40
CA GLU A 52 0.31 -16.48 -7.91
C GLU A 52 1.29 -16.07 -9.03
N THR A 53 1.21 -16.72 -10.20
CA THR A 53 2.11 -16.40 -11.31
C THR A 53 1.77 -15.04 -11.92
N LYS A 54 0.48 -14.74 -12.12
CA LYS A 54 0.06 -13.46 -12.72
C LYS A 54 0.29 -12.29 -11.78
N ILE A 55 -0.01 -12.45 -10.48
CA ILE A 55 0.12 -11.36 -9.51
C ILE A 55 1.58 -10.98 -9.26
N VAL A 56 2.50 -11.95 -9.18
CA VAL A 56 3.93 -11.67 -9.02
C VAL A 56 4.46 -10.92 -10.25
N LYS A 57 4.11 -11.37 -11.46
CA LYS A 57 4.49 -10.66 -12.70
C LYS A 57 3.94 -9.24 -12.74
N LEU A 58 2.67 -9.07 -12.34
CA LEU A 58 2.05 -7.76 -12.30
C LEU A 58 2.78 -6.82 -11.34
N ILE A 59 2.99 -7.25 -10.09
CA ILE A 59 3.67 -6.45 -9.05
C ILE A 59 5.08 -6.05 -9.49
N GLN A 60 5.80 -6.90 -10.22
CA GLN A 60 7.12 -6.58 -10.78
C GLN A 60 7.07 -5.57 -11.93
N SER A 61 5.93 -5.44 -12.62
CA SER A 61 5.78 -4.61 -13.81
C SER A 61 5.20 -3.21 -13.55
N ILE A 62 4.52 -3.02 -12.42
CA ILE A 62 3.86 -1.75 -12.05
C ILE A 62 4.75 -0.92 -11.12
N ASP A 63 4.56 0.39 -11.10
CA ASP A 63 5.38 1.29 -10.28
C ASP A 63 5.03 1.11 -8.80
N SER A 64 6.03 0.73 -8.00
CA SER A 64 5.86 0.44 -6.57
C SER A 64 5.60 1.68 -5.71
N SER A 65 5.85 2.88 -6.23
CA SER A 65 5.66 4.14 -5.50
C SER A 65 4.19 4.59 -5.44
N HIS A 66 3.30 3.99 -6.25
CA HIS A 66 1.88 4.32 -6.26
C HIS A 66 1.09 3.53 -5.21
N THR A 67 0.19 4.21 -4.50
CA THR A 67 -0.66 3.63 -3.44
C THR A 67 -1.59 2.52 -3.95
N SER A 68 -2.01 2.59 -5.22
CA SER A 68 -2.78 1.53 -5.89
C SER A 68 -2.02 0.20 -5.95
N THR A 69 -0.70 0.24 -6.18
CA THR A 69 0.16 -0.96 -6.12
C THR A 69 0.11 -1.61 -4.75
N ASN A 70 0.04 -0.83 -3.67
CA ASN A 70 -0.09 -1.36 -2.32
C ASN A 70 -1.47 -1.99 -2.06
N SER A 71 -2.53 -1.48 -2.70
CA SER A 71 -3.88 -2.07 -2.60
C SER A 71 -3.92 -3.50 -3.16
N ILE A 72 -3.29 -3.74 -4.32
CA ILE A 72 -3.26 -5.08 -4.91
C ILE A 72 -2.32 -6.03 -4.16
N LYS A 73 -1.20 -5.53 -3.60
CA LYS A 73 -0.36 -6.30 -2.67
C LYS A 73 -1.15 -6.75 -1.44
N LEU A 74 -1.98 -5.88 -0.86
CA LEU A 74 -2.81 -6.22 0.30
C LEU A 74 -3.81 -7.34 -0.02
N LEU A 75 -4.45 -7.29 -1.18
CA LEU A 75 -5.35 -8.35 -1.65
C LEU A 75 -4.61 -9.68 -1.87
N TYR A 76 -3.40 -9.62 -2.45
CA TYR A 76 -2.58 -10.80 -2.64
C TYR A 76 -2.14 -11.43 -1.31
N ALA A 77 -1.66 -10.61 -0.37
CA ALA A 77 -1.32 -11.05 0.96
C ALA A 77 -2.52 -11.70 1.68
N ASN A 78 -3.73 -11.14 1.50
CA ASN A 78 -4.93 -11.75 2.05
C ASN A 78 -5.21 -13.12 1.43
N ASN A 79 -5.07 -13.27 0.10
CA ASN A 79 -5.23 -14.57 -0.55
C ASN A 79 -4.23 -15.61 -0.01
N LEU A 80 -2.95 -15.23 0.15
CA LEU A 80 -1.93 -16.10 0.74
C LEU A 80 -2.29 -16.50 2.18
N PHE A 81 -2.81 -15.57 2.98
CA PHE A 81 -3.26 -15.86 4.34
C PHE A 81 -4.39 -16.90 4.35
N GLU A 82 -5.41 -16.73 3.49
CA GLU A 82 -6.53 -17.68 3.37
C GLU A 82 -6.08 -19.06 2.84
N GLU A 83 -4.98 -19.14 2.10
CA GLU A 83 -4.34 -20.39 1.67
C GLU A 83 -3.46 -21.04 2.77
N GLY A 84 -3.32 -20.41 3.94
CA GLY A 84 -2.45 -20.88 5.03
C GLY A 84 -0.96 -20.55 4.85
N LYS A 85 -0.60 -19.82 3.78
CA LYS A 85 0.77 -19.39 3.46
C LYS A 85 1.17 -18.14 4.26
N HIS A 86 1.20 -18.26 5.59
CA HIS A 86 1.36 -17.13 6.50
C HIS A 86 2.73 -16.42 6.39
N ASP A 87 3.81 -17.17 6.14
CA ASP A 87 5.14 -16.58 5.95
C ASP A 87 5.20 -15.70 4.69
N GLU A 88 4.69 -16.21 3.56
CA GLU A 88 4.64 -15.47 2.30
C GLU A 88 3.70 -14.26 2.39
N SER A 89 2.55 -14.42 3.04
CA SER A 89 1.63 -13.32 3.32
C SER A 89 2.34 -12.20 4.08
N LEU A 90 3.08 -12.55 5.16
CA LEU A 90 3.80 -11.56 5.95
C LEU A 90 4.91 -10.85 5.16
N LEU A 91 5.63 -11.55 4.28
CA LEU A 91 6.62 -10.94 3.40
C LEU A 91 5.99 -9.88 2.49
N VAL A 92 4.85 -10.18 1.88
CA VAL A 92 4.12 -9.22 1.04
C VAL A 92 3.62 -8.04 1.89
N LEU A 93 3.06 -8.29 3.08
CA LEU A 93 2.58 -7.23 3.98
C LEU A 93 3.70 -6.29 4.46
N ASN A 94 4.91 -6.81 4.63
CA ASN A 94 6.08 -6.02 5.02
C ASN A 94 6.64 -5.19 3.86
N SER A 95 6.32 -5.54 2.61
CA SER A 95 6.67 -4.76 1.41
C SER A 95 5.73 -3.59 1.12
N ILE A 96 4.71 -3.38 1.95
CA ILE A 96 3.78 -2.26 1.84
C ILE A 96 4.29 -1.13 2.74
N GLU A 97 4.69 -0.02 2.12
CA GLU A 97 5.26 1.15 2.81
C GLU A 97 4.18 2.03 3.46
N GLU A 98 3.21 2.49 2.66
CA GLU A 98 2.15 3.40 3.10
C GLU A 98 0.84 3.13 2.35
N MET A 99 -0.29 3.37 3.02
CA MET A 99 -1.63 3.33 2.44
C MET A 99 -2.26 4.72 2.52
N GLU A 100 -2.97 5.12 1.47
CA GLU A 100 -3.52 6.47 1.33
C GLU A 100 -4.67 6.77 2.30
N SER A 101 -5.46 5.74 2.65
CA SER A 101 -6.67 5.91 3.45
C SER A 101 -6.54 5.25 4.82
N THR A 102 -7.17 5.85 5.85
CA THR A 102 -7.16 5.26 7.20
C THR A 102 -7.79 3.85 7.21
N VAL A 103 -8.84 3.62 6.41
CA VAL A 103 -9.47 2.29 6.34
C VAL A 103 -8.50 1.26 5.76
N SER A 104 -7.76 1.60 4.71
CA SER A 104 -6.76 0.72 4.11
C SER A 104 -5.59 0.44 5.06
N THR A 105 -5.14 1.45 5.82
CA THR A 105 -4.11 1.28 6.85
C THR A 105 -4.58 0.34 7.96
N GLU A 106 -5.81 0.47 8.44
CA GLU A 106 -6.34 -0.41 9.47
C GLU A 106 -6.61 -1.83 8.97
N LEU A 107 -6.96 -2.02 7.69
CA LEU A 107 -7.02 -3.33 7.05
C LEU A 107 -5.63 -3.98 6.98
N LEU A 108 -4.60 -3.20 6.63
CA LEU A 108 -3.21 -3.68 6.65
C LEU A 108 -2.80 -4.12 8.07
N TYR A 109 -3.11 -3.33 9.10
CA TYR A 109 -2.82 -3.69 10.49
C TYR A 109 -3.60 -4.92 10.95
N SER A 110 -4.88 -5.03 10.58
CA SER A 110 -5.70 -6.20 10.83
C SER A 110 -5.07 -7.45 10.25
N LEU A 111 -4.69 -7.45 8.98
CA LEU A 111 -4.11 -8.61 8.33
C LEU A 111 -2.71 -8.94 8.86
N LYS A 112 -1.87 -7.94 9.16
CA LYS A 112 -0.58 -8.16 9.85
C LYS A 112 -0.78 -8.81 11.22
N ALA A 113 -1.73 -8.31 12.02
CA ALA A 113 -2.01 -8.85 13.33
C ALA A 113 -2.47 -10.32 13.25
N ARG A 114 -3.41 -10.64 12.35
CA ARG A 114 -3.90 -12.01 12.12
C ARG A 114 -2.77 -12.93 11.64
N THR A 115 -1.98 -12.49 10.65
CA THR A 115 -0.87 -13.27 10.10
C THR A 115 0.20 -13.57 11.16
N LEU A 116 0.56 -12.59 11.99
CA LEU A 116 1.52 -12.79 13.08
C LEU A 116 0.96 -13.71 14.17
N ALA A 117 -0.33 -13.60 14.49
CA ALA A 117 -0.98 -14.50 15.45
C ALA A 117 -0.97 -15.95 14.96
N SER A 118 -1.28 -16.19 13.68
CA SER A 118 -1.20 -17.53 13.08
C SER A 118 0.21 -18.13 13.09
N ARG A 119 1.25 -17.29 13.22
CA ARG A 119 2.65 -17.71 13.37
C ARG A 119 3.08 -17.89 14.84
N GLY A 120 2.18 -17.67 15.80
CA GLY A 120 2.49 -17.70 17.23
C GLY A 120 3.26 -16.48 17.74
N LEU A 121 3.36 -15.39 16.97
CA LEU A 121 4.06 -14.17 17.34
C LEU A 121 3.10 -13.19 18.02
N CYS A 122 2.53 -13.57 19.16
CA CYS A 122 1.36 -12.88 19.71
C CYS A 122 1.68 -11.46 20.20
N ASN A 123 2.88 -11.23 20.73
CA ASN A 123 3.32 -9.90 21.16
C ASN A 123 3.38 -8.90 19.98
N GLU A 124 3.89 -9.32 18.84
CA GLU A 124 3.97 -8.49 17.63
C GLU A 124 2.59 -8.30 16.99
N SER A 125 1.80 -9.37 16.95
CA SER A 125 0.39 -9.31 16.55
C SER A 125 -0.39 -8.25 17.34
N ARG A 126 -0.22 -8.23 18.68
CA ARG A 126 -0.90 -7.28 19.56
C ARG A 126 -0.53 -5.82 19.25
N LYS A 127 0.72 -5.54 18.88
CA LYS A 127 1.15 -4.18 18.51
C LYS A 127 0.32 -3.63 17.33
N TYR A 128 0.16 -4.44 16.29
CA TYR A 128 -0.64 -4.03 15.12
C TYR A 128 -2.12 -3.92 15.45
N PHE A 129 -2.68 -4.84 16.23
CA PHE A 129 -4.08 -4.80 16.65
C PHE A 129 -4.43 -3.54 17.44
N ASN A 130 -3.55 -3.11 18.33
CA ASN A 130 -3.77 -1.91 19.14
C ASN A 130 -3.81 -0.62 18.30
N ASN A 131 -3.21 -0.63 17.11
CA ASN A 131 -3.25 0.49 16.17
C ASN A 131 -4.57 0.60 15.40
N ILE A 132 -5.46 -0.40 15.50
CA ILE A 132 -6.82 -0.34 14.94
C ILE A 132 -7.72 0.39 15.92
N SER A 133 -8.13 1.61 15.57
CA SER A 133 -8.79 2.53 16.49
C SER A 133 -10.06 3.16 15.94
N LYS A 134 -10.14 3.42 14.63
CA LYS A 134 -11.26 4.13 14.02
C LYS A 134 -12.39 3.19 13.60
N HIS A 135 -12.07 2.03 13.03
CA HIS A 135 -13.09 1.10 12.52
C HIS A 135 -13.23 -0.11 13.44
N ASN A 136 -14.26 -0.08 14.30
CA ASN A 136 -14.53 -1.18 15.24
C ASN A 136 -14.82 -2.52 14.52
N SER A 137 -15.44 -2.47 13.34
CA SER A 137 -15.67 -3.68 12.52
C SER A 137 -14.36 -4.38 12.13
N ILE A 138 -13.32 -3.62 11.73
CA ILE A 138 -11.99 -4.16 11.42
C ILE A 138 -11.34 -4.76 12.67
N LYS A 139 -11.51 -4.09 13.81
CA LYS A 139 -10.99 -4.58 15.09
C LYS A 139 -11.62 -5.91 15.49
N GLN A 140 -12.94 -6.05 15.32
CA GLN A 140 -13.66 -7.28 15.61
C GLN A 140 -13.18 -8.45 14.75
N ILE A 141 -12.99 -8.24 13.44
CA ILE A 141 -12.50 -9.27 12.50
C ILE A 141 -11.16 -9.86 12.95
N SER A 142 -10.29 -9.03 13.53
CA SER A 142 -8.94 -9.44 13.92
C SER A 142 -8.90 -10.11 15.31
N SER A 143 -9.96 -9.96 16.10
CA SER A 143 -9.91 -10.25 17.54
C SER A 143 -9.84 -11.75 17.87
N ALA A 144 -10.48 -12.61 17.07
CA ALA A 144 -10.59 -14.03 17.36
C ALA A 144 -9.23 -14.73 17.37
N GLU A 145 -8.43 -14.53 16.31
CA GLU A 145 -7.09 -15.12 16.17
C GLU A 145 -6.13 -14.61 17.25
N ILE A 146 -6.27 -13.34 17.64
CA ILE A 146 -5.37 -12.68 18.58
C ILE A 146 -5.66 -13.11 20.02
N ILE A 147 -6.94 -13.18 20.41
CA ILE A 147 -7.34 -13.66 21.73
C ILE A 147 -6.89 -15.12 21.92
N GLY A 148 -7.05 -15.95 20.89
CA GLY A 148 -6.56 -17.32 20.89
C GLY A 148 -5.04 -17.40 21.10
N CYS A 149 -4.27 -16.59 20.38
CA CYS A 149 -2.81 -16.55 20.47
C CYS A 149 -2.32 -16.13 21.87
N VAL A 150 -2.86 -15.02 22.40
CA VAL A 150 -2.48 -14.49 23.72
C VAL A 150 -2.76 -15.48 24.85
N ASN A 151 -3.91 -16.16 24.79
CA ASN A 151 -4.28 -17.13 25.82
C ASN A 151 -3.41 -18.40 25.77
N GLN A 152 -2.84 -18.74 24.61
CA GLN A 152 -1.87 -19.83 24.46
C GLN A 152 -0.48 -19.46 24.99
N GLU A 153 0.01 -18.24 24.73
CA GLU A 153 1.26 -17.73 25.33
C GLU A 153 1.14 -17.60 26.86
N GLY A 154 -0.02 -17.20 27.39
CA GLY A 154 -0.27 -17.16 28.85
C GLY A 154 -0.44 -18.53 29.51
N GLY A 155 -0.51 -19.61 28.73
CA GLY A 155 -0.62 -21.00 29.19
C GLY A 155 0.65 -21.84 28.99
N LEU A 156 1.63 -21.34 28.23
CA LEU A 156 2.94 -21.95 28.05
C LEU A 156 3.96 -21.16 28.88
N LYS A 157 4.09 -21.61 30.13
CA LYS A 157 5.08 -21.28 31.19
C LYS A 157 6.18 -20.26 30.87
#